data_AF-A0A964GCR0-F1
#
_entry.id   AF-A0A964GCR0-F1
#
_cell.length_a   1.000
_cell.length_b   1.000
_cell.length_c   1.000
_cell.angle_alpha   90.00
_cell.angle_beta   90.00
_cell.angle_gamma   90.00
#
_symmetry.space_group_name_H-M   'P 1'
#
loop_
_entity.id
_entity.type
_entity.pdbx_description
1 polymer ?
#
loop_
_entity_poly.entity_id
_entity_poly.type
_entity_poly.pdbx_seq_one_letter_code
_entity_poly.pdbx_strand_id
1 'polypeptide(L)'
;MSNYIVTLEAAWLVKSVEKVEDAMNIAISEIGKLLNPDLNFVEIEVGSTTCPACGEAFDSVFMAAGTALVGILLEMKVYDAESEEHGARIAKATIGKALKSTPLDIIDVEEFEGSLRDKKKKKTSEEY
;
A
#
# COMPACT_ATOMS: atom_id res chain seq x y z
N MET A 1 -10.21 -22.25 -1.23
CA MET A 1 -10.12 -20.82 -1.56
C MET A 1 -10.23 -20.07 -0.26
N SER A 2 -9.26 -19.19 -0.01
CA SER A 2 -9.06 -18.46 1.25
C SER A 2 -9.00 -16.96 0.97
N ASN A 3 -9.12 -16.14 2.01
CA ASN A 3 -8.96 -14.70 1.88
C ASN A 3 -7.62 -14.29 2.47
N TYR A 4 -6.96 -13.33 1.84
CA TYR A 4 -5.65 -12.85 2.26
C TYR A 4 -5.65 -11.34 2.38
N ILE A 5 -5.00 -10.83 3.42
CA ILE A 5 -4.54 -9.46 3.50
C ILE A 5 -3.14 -9.47 2.88
N VAL A 6 -2.94 -8.69 1.82
CA VAL A 6 -1.64 -8.57 1.17
C VAL A 6 -1.12 -7.16 1.38
N THR A 7 0.08 -7.05 1.92
CA THR A 7 0.76 -5.78 2.14
C THR A 7 1.88 -5.63 1.13
N LEU A 8 1.82 -4.57 0.35
CA LEU A 8 2.85 -4.17 -0.60
C LEU A 8 3.60 -2.94 -0.08
N GLU A 9 4.90 -2.90 -0.26
CA GLU A 9 5.69 -1.69 -0.07
C GLU A 9 5.96 -1.01 -1.41
N ALA A 10 5.74 0.31 -1.45
CA ALA A 10 5.98 1.17 -2.59
C ALA A 10 7.04 2.24 -2.28
N ALA A 11 8.00 2.42 -3.19
CA ALA A 11 9.02 3.46 -3.10
C ALA A 11 8.52 4.75 -3.79
N TRP A 12 8.08 5.75 -3.01
CA TRP A 12 7.48 6.99 -3.54
C TRP A 12 8.43 8.19 -3.44
N LEU A 13 8.63 8.91 -4.55
CA LEU A 13 9.52 10.08 -4.58
C LEU A 13 8.72 11.38 -4.52
N VAL A 14 8.93 12.16 -3.48
CA VAL A 14 8.32 13.48 -3.31
C VAL A 14 9.37 14.58 -3.47
N LYS A 15 9.07 15.58 -4.29
CA LYS A 15 9.99 16.70 -4.57
C LYS A 15 9.50 17.99 -3.93
N SER A 16 10.40 18.94 -3.75
CA SER A 16 10.10 20.29 -3.27
C SER A 16 9.48 20.28 -1.87
N VAL A 17 10.10 19.54 -0.94
CA VAL A 17 9.65 19.39 0.44
C VAL A 17 10.73 19.84 1.42
N GLU A 18 10.31 20.54 2.48
CA GLU A 18 11.22 21.01 3.54
C GLU A 18 11.21 20.12 4.78
N LYS A 19 10.08 19.44 5.04
CA LYS A 19 9.86 18.61 6.22
C LYS A 19 9.44 17.20 5.87
N VAL A 20 9.79 16.27 6.74
CA VAL A 20 9.46 14.84 6.60
C VAL A 20 7.94 14.64 6.60
N GLU A 21 7.22 15.34 7.47
CA GLU A 21 5.77 15.25 7.60
C GLU A 21 5.04 15.75 6.34
N ASP A 22 5.56 16.80 5.70
CA ASP A 22 5.01 17.29 4.44
C ASP A 22 5.18 16.25 3.34
N ALA A 23 6.35 15.60 3.27
CA ALA A 23 6.60 14.53 2.30
C ALA A 23 5.65 13.34 2.49
N MET A 24 5.42 12.91 3.74
CA MET A 24 4.49 11.83 4.06
C MET A 24 3.06 12.15 3.60
N ASN A 25 2.56 13.33 3.96
CA ASN A 25 1.21 13.76 3.60
C ASN A 25 1.02 13.87 2.08
N ILE A 26 2.03 14.40 1.37
CA ILE A 26 2.01 14.49 -0.09
C ILE A 26 2.00 13.10 -0.72
N ALA A 27 2.87 12.18 -0.26
CA ALA A 27 2.92 10.81 -0.79
C ALA A 27 1.58 10.08 -0.64
N ILE A 28 0.97 10.13 0.55
CA ILE A 28 -0.36 9.54 0.79
C ILE A 28 -1.41 10.16 -0.15
N SER A 29 -1.39 11.50 -0.31
CA SER A 29 -2.36 12.20 -1.17
C SER A 29 -2.20 11.84 -2.64
N GLU A 30 -0.97 11.77 -3.15
CA GLU A 30 -0.68 11.45 -4.55
C GLU A 30 -1.08 10.01 -4.89
N ILE A 31 -0.67 9.05 -4.06
CA ILE A 31 -1.06 7.65 -4.23
C ILE A 31 -2.57 7.50 -4.10
N GLY A 32 -3.18 8.13 -3.10
CA GLY A 32 -4.63 8.14 -2.92
C GLY A 32 -5.36 8.61 -4.17
N LYS A 33 -4.90 9.68 -4.84
CA LYS A 33 -5.50 10.14 -6.10
C LYS A 33 -5.39 9.13 -7.23
N LEU A 34 -4.31 8.34 -7.28
CA LEU A 34 -4.10 7.31 -8.31
C LEU A 34 -4.94 6.05 -8.07
N LEU A 35 -5.21 5.74 -6.79
CA LEU A 35 -6.06 4.61 -6.42
C LEU A 35 -7.54 4.94 -6.51
N ASN A 36 -7.95 6.19 -6.30
CA ASN A 36 -9.36 6.57 -6.35
C ASN A 36 -9.89 6.75 -7.79
N PRO A 37 -11.18 6.43 -8.04
CA PRO A 37 -12.13 5.82 -7.10
C PRO A 37 -12.04 4.28 -7.04
N ASP A 38 -11.44 3.65 -8.04
CA ASP A 38 -11.56 2.21 -8.31
C ASP A 38 -10.94 1.31 -7.22
N LEU A 39 -9.91 1.80 -6.52
CA LEU A 39 -9.15 1.09 -5.49
C LEU A 39 -9.19 1.81 -4.13
N ASN A 40 -10.30 2.50 -3.83
CA ASN A 40 -10.48 3.22 -2.56
C ASN A 40 -10.54 2.34 -1.30
N PHE A 41 -10.54 1.02 -1.47
CA PHE A 41 -10.51 0.02 -0.41
C PHE A 41 -9.08 -0.42 -0.03
N VAL A 42 -8.06 0.08 -0.75
CA VAL A 42 -6.66 -0.13 -0.39
C VAL A 42 -6.31 0.85 0.72
N GLU A 43 -5.82 0.32 1.84
CA GLU A 43 -5.37 1.15 2.96
C GLU A 43 -3.93 1.61 2.68
N ILE A 44 -3.65 2.89 2.94
CA ILE A 44 -2.38 3.55 2.62
C ILE A 44 -1.76 4.06 3.91
N GLU A 45 -0.56 3.61 4.22
CA GLU A 45 0.19 4.05 5.40
C GLU A 45 1.65 4.33 5.05
N VAL A 46 2.34 5.10 5.89
CA VAL A 46 3.81 5.25 5.77
C VAL A 46 4.45 4.06 6.47
N GLY A 47 5.37 3.40 5.78
CA GLY A 47 6.10 2.26 6.34
C GLY A 47 7.05 2.71 7.44
N SER A 48 7.52 1.76 8.24
CA SER A 48 8.56 2.00 9.25
C SER A 48 9.81 1.21 8.93
N THR A 49 10.96 1.78 9.24
CA THR A 49 12.26 1.13 9.07
C THR A 49 13.05 1.25 10.36
N THR A 50 13.97 0.31 10.57
CA THR A 50 14.77 0.23 11.79
C THR A 50 16.11 0.93 11.58
N CYS A 51 16.48 1.83 12.48
CA CYS A 51 17.79 2.47 12.47
C CYS A 51 18.88 1.41 12.66
N PRO A 52 19.82 1.24 11.71
CA PRO A 52 20.85 0.21 11.81
C PRO A 52 21.88 0.52 12.91
N ALA A 53 21.92 1.75 13.43
CA ALA A 53 22.87 2.17 14.46
C ALA A 53 22.34 1.94 15.89
N CYS A 54 21.07 2.24 16.16
CA CYS A 54 20.50 2.16 17.51
C CYS A 54 19.31 1.18 17.64
N GLY A 55 18.77 0.68 16.52
CA GLY A 55 17.63 -0.24 16.52
C GLY A 55 16.27 0.43 16.73
N GLU A 56 16.19 1.76 16.82
CA GLU A 56 14.92 2.47 16.95
C GLU A 56 14.18 2.50 15.61
N ALA A 57 12.86 2.31 15.65
CA ALA A 57 12.00 2.44 14.48
C ALA A 57 11.77 3.92 14.16
N PHE A 58 11.77 4.26 12.87
CA PHE A 58 11.37 5.58 12.38
C PHE A 58 10.60 5.44 11.06
N ASP A 59 9.84 6.49 10.72
CA ASP A 59 9.09 6.54 9.46
C ASP A 59 10.06 6.33 8.28
N SER A 60 9.67 5.52 7.30
CA SER A 60 10.50 5.16 6.15
C SER A 60 10.62 6.33 5.18
N VAL A 61 11.24 7.42 5.63
CA VAL A 61 11.42 8.66 4.89
C VAL A 61 12.89 9.04 4.89
N PHE A 62 13.45 9.16 3.70
CA PHE A 62 14.82 9.65 3.50
C PHE A 62 14.79 10.97 2.75
N MET A 63 15.27 12.05 3.38
CA MET A 63 15.28 13.39 2.79
C MET A 63 16.69 13.81 2.39
N ALA A 64 16.83 14.29 1.14
CA ALA A 64 18.06 14.88 0.63
C ALA A 64 17.73 15.98 -0.39
N ALA A 65 18.38 17.14 -0.26
CA ALA A 65 18.27 18.25 -1.21
C ALA A 65 16.82 18.64 -1.58
N GLY A 66 15.94 18.73 -0.58
CA GLY A 66 14.52 19.08 -0.78
C GLY A 66 13.69 18.01 -1.50
N THR A 67 14.20 16.77 -1.56
CA THR A 67 13.52 15.60 -2.13
C THR A 67 13.46 14.50 -1.06
N ALA A 68 12.33 13.82 -0.96
CA ALA A 68 12.12 12.70 -0.05
C ALA A 68 11.82 11.42 -0.82
N LEU A 69 12.42 10.31 -0.38
CA LEU A 69 11.98 8.96 -0.70
C LEU A 69 11.14 8.46 0.47
N VAL A 70 9.88 8.12 0.23
CA VAL A 70 8.90 7.67 1.22
C VAL A 70 8.53 6.22 0.92
N GLY A 71 8.75 5.32 1.87
CA GLY A 71 8.23 3.96 1.87
C GLY A 71 6.76 3.98 2.25
N ILE A 72 5.90 3.51 1.36
CA ILE A 72 4.45 3.49 1.55
C ILE A 72 3.97 2.05 1.60
N LEU A 73 3.20 1.71 2.63
CA LEU A 73 2.51 0.44 2.75
C LEU A 73 1.13 0.55 2.10
N LEU A 74 0.80 -0.47 1.32
CA LEU A 74 -0.47 -0.60 0.61
C LEU A 74 -1.08 -1.94 1.00
N GLU A 75 -2.10 -1.90 1.85
CA GLU A 75 -2.80 -3.09 2.30
C GLU A 75 -4.05 -3.33 1.44
N MET A 76 -4.15 -4.53 0.86
CA MET A 76 -5.28 -4.94 0.04
C MET A 76 -5.84 -6.28 0.51
N LYS A 77 -7.14 -6.32 0.79
CA LYS A 77 -7.88 -7.56 1.04
C LYS A 77 -8.20 -8.26 -0.28
N VAL A 78 -7.67 -9.45 -0.46
CA VAL A 78 -7.93 -10.34 -1.59
C VAL A 78 -8.85 -11.47 -1.13
N TYR A 79 -10.00 -11.59 -1.78
CA TYR A 79 -11.00 -12.61 -1.45
C TYR A 79 -10.92 -13.79 -2.41
N ASP A 80 -11.27 -14.97 -1.92
CA ASP A 80 -11.44 -16.19 -2.72
C ASP A 80 -10.20 -16.57 -3.57
N ALA A 81 -8.98 -16.37 -3.05
CA ALA A 81 -7.75 -16.77 -3.73
C ALA A 81 -7.43 -18.26 -3.52
N GLU A 82 -6.70 -18.85 -4.46
CA GLU A 82 -6.35 -20.28 -4.44
C GLU A 82 -5.20 -20.60 -3.47
N SER A 83 -4.27 -19.67 -3.27
CA SER A 83 -3.12 -19.74 -2.36
C SER A 83 -2.64 -18.34 -2.00
N GLU A 84 -1.73 -18.23 -1.03
CA GLU A 84 -1.03 -16.99 -0.68
C GLU A 84 -0.37 -16.35 -1.91
N GLU A 85 0.34 -17.13 -2.74
CA GLU A 85 1.00 -16.63 -3.95
C GLU A 85 -0.01 -16.16 -5.00
N HIS A 86 -1.18 -16.79 -5.09
CA HIS A 86 -2.25 -16.30 -5.94
C HIS A 86 -2.78 -14.97 -5.40
N GLY A 87 -3.03 -14.86 -4.09
CA GLY A 87 -3.44 -13.61 -3.44
C GLY A 87 -2.46 -12.47 -3.70
N ALA A 88 -1.18 -12.74 -3.49
CA ALA A 88 -0.11 -11.76 -3.69
C ALA A 88 0.01 -11.30 -5.15
N ARG A 89 -0.13 -12.22 -6.13
CA ARG A 89 -0.17 -11.85 -7.54
C ARG A 89 -1.37 -10.99 -7.89
N ILE A 90 -2.56 -11.27 -7.34
CA ILE A 90 -3.76 -10.46 -7.55
C ILE A 90 -3.52 -9.03 -7.04
N ALA A 91 -3.06 -8.87 -5.80
CA ALA A 91 -2.81 -7.57 -5.21
C ALA A 91 -1.77 -6.77 -6.00
N LYS A 92 -0.60 -7.40 -6.28
CA LYS A 92 0.49 -6.76 -7.04
C LYS A 92 0.05 -6.36 -8.45
N ALA A 93 -0.73 -7.18 -9.14
CA ALA A 93 -1.25 -6.85 -10.47
C ALA A 93 -2.32 -5.75 -10.42
N THR A 94 -3.10 -5.67 -9.35
CA THR A 94 -4.17 -4.68 -9.19
C THR A 94 -3.59 -3.31 -8.88
N ILE A 95 -2.79 -3.20 -7.81
CA ILE A 95 -2.14 -1.95 -7.40
C ILE A 95 -1.11 -1.50 -8.43
N GLY A 96 -0.34 -2.43 -9.00
CA GLY A 96 0.67 -2.11 -10.03
C GLY A 96 0.09 -1.53 -11.32
N LYS A 97 -1.19 -1.77 -11.65
CA LYS A 97 -1.86 -1.10 -12.77
C LYS A 97 -2.07 0.39 -12.52
N ALA A 98 -2.32 0.79 -11.27
CA ALA A 98 -2.46 2.19 -10.89
C ALA A 98 -1.07 2.85 -10.72
N LEU A 99 -0.12 2.14 -10.10
CA LEU A 99 1.22 2.64 -9.78
C LEU A 99 2.29 2.16 -10.77
N LYS A 100 2.06 2.37 -12.08
CA LYS A 100 2.85 1.75 -13.17
C LYS A 100 4.35 2.03 -13.15
N SER A 101 4.77 3.17 -12.62
CA SER A 101 6.18 3.61 -12.61
C SER A 101 6.82 3.49 -11.24
N THR A 102 6.16 2.83 -10.29
CA THR A 102 6.57 2.74 -8.90
C THR A 102 7.06 1.32 -8.60
N PRO A 103 8.26 1.15 -8.05
CA PRO A 103 8.70 -0.14 -7.53
C PRO A 103 7.73 -0.65 -6.46
N LEU A 104 7.30 -1.90 -6.58
CA LEU A 104 6.42 -2.57 -5.63
C LEU A 104 7.02 -3.91 -5.18
N ASP A 105 7.12 -4.09 -3.87
CA ASP A 105 7.49 -5.37 -3.27
C ASP A 105 6.38 -5.92 -2.37
N ILE A 106 6.28 -7.24 -2.29
CA ILE A 106 5.33 -7.90 -1.38
C ILE A 106 6.08 -8.13 -0.09
N ILE A 107 5.63 -7.52 1.01
CA ILE A 107 6.30 -7.65 2.31
C ILE A 107 5.57 -8.60 3.25
N ASP A 108 4.26 -8.79 3.07
CA ASP A 108 3.47 -9.66 3.92
C ASP A 108 2.21 -10.20 3.23
N VAL A 109 1.78 -11.40 3.63
CA VAL A 109 0.57 -12.08 3.18
C VAL A 109 -0.03 -12.87 4.34
N GLU A 110 -1.17 -12.42 4.86
CA GLU A 110 -1.83 -13.03 6.01
C GLU A 110 -3.21 -13.57 5.63
N GLU A 111 -3.51 -14.83 5.97
CA GLU A 111 -4.86 -15.37 5.80
C GLU A 111 -5.84 -14.76 6.82
N PHE A 112 -7.06 -14.41 6.41
CA PHE A 112 -8.08 -13.88 7.30
C PHE A 112 -9.48 -14.47 7.08
N GLU A 113 -10.25 -14.54 8.17
CA GLU A 113 -11.67 -14.90 8.14
C GLU A 113 -12.52 -13.68 7.72
N GLY A 114 -13.09 -13.69 6.51
CA GLY A 114 -13.89 -12.58 6.00
C GLY A 114 -15.25 -12.43 6.69
N SER A 115 -15.64 -11.22 7.08
CA SER A 115 -16.94 -10.96 7.70
C SER A 115 -18.05 -10.74 6.65
N LEU A 116 -19.32 -11.01 7.02
CA LEU A 116 -20.49 -10.75 6.15
C LEU A 116 -20.64 -9.28 5.73
N ARG A 117 -20.01 -8.34 6.46
CA ARG A 117 -20.01 -6.90 6.11
C ARG A 117 -19.13 -6.61 4.91
N ASP A 118 -18.01 -7.31 4.78
CA ASP A 118 -17.06 -7.13 3.67
C ASP A 118 -17.64 -7.68 2.35
N LYS A 119 -18.41 -8.77 2.43
CA LYS A 119 -19.17 -9.33 1.29
C LYS A 119 -20.25 -8.38 0.74
N LYS A 120 -20.82 -7.51 1.59
CA LYS A 120 -21.82 -6.51 1.15
C LYS A 120 -21.19 -5.34 0.40
N LYS A 121 -20.01 -4.85 0.83
CA LYS A 121 -19.27 -3.81 0.09
C LYS A 121 -18.97 -4.24 -1.35
N LYS A 122 -18.54 -5.50 -1.55
CA LYS A 122 -18.29 -6.10 -2.88
C LYS A 122 -19.50 -6.05 -3.82
N LYS A 123 -20.70 -6.38 -3.34
CA LYS A 123 -21.92 -6.35 -4.18
C LYS A 123 -22.24 -4.96 -4.72
N THR A 124 -22.03 -3.93 -3.92
CA THR A 124 -22.24 -2.53 -4.34
C THR A 124 -21.20 -1.99 -5.31
N SER A 125 -19.97 -2.53 -5.31
CA SER A 125 -18.90 -2.07 -6.22
C SER A 125 -18.91 -2.79 -7.58
N GLU A 126 -19.53 -3.97 -7.69
CA GLU A 126 -19.68 -4.69 -8.97
C GLU A 126 -20.93 -4.26 -9.77
N GLU A 127 -21.80 -3.43 -9.19
CA GLU A 127 -23.06 -2.94 -9.81
C GLU A 127 -22.94 -1.55 -10.48
N TYR A 128 -21.74 -0.96 -10.53
CA TYR A 128 -21.47 0.34 -11.18
C TYR A 128 -20.31 0.25 -12.18
#